data_AF-A0A3S1F736-F1
#
_entry.id   AF-A0A3S1F736-F1
#
_cell.length_a   1.000
_cell.length_b   1.000
_cell.length_c   1.000
_cell.angle_alpha   90.00
_cell.angle_beta   90.00
_cell.angle_gamma   90.00
#
_symmetry.space_group_name_H-M   'P 1'
#
loop_
_entity.id
_entity.type
_entity.pdbx_description
1 polymer ?
#
loop_
_entity_poly.entity_id
_entity_poly.type
_entity_poly.pdbx_seq_one_letter_code
_entity_poly.pdbx_strand_id
1 'polypeptide(L)'
;MLRRERPETRIVLSEPANAQLIGSGKVQQRGADGAPAASHPAFEPHPIQGWTPDFIPNVLQEAIDTSLYDEVMPIAGPEGIKWARELARKEGIFTGISGGATFAVARQVAEKAPAGAVILCMLPDTGERYMSTPLFDGIEAEMDAEEAALSRSTPGCQFPAA
;
A
#
# COMPACT_ATOMS: atom_id res chain seq x y z
N MET A 1 -13.52 -2.14 18.09
CA MET A 1 -14.10 -0.80 18.31
C MET A 1 -14.99 -0.38 17.14
N LEU A 2 -14.50 -0.29 15.89
CA LEU A 2 -15.34 0.11 14.74
C LEU A 2 -16.60 -0.74 14.56
N ARG A 3 -16.50 -2.08 14.58
CA ARG A 3 -17.68 -2.95 14.48
C ARG A 3 -18.72 -2.74 15.60
N ARG A 4 -18.30 -2.24 16.76
CA ARG A 4 -19.18 -1.96 17.89
C ARG A 4 -19.82 -0.58 17.77
N GLU A 5 -19.02 0.44 17.44
CA GLU A 5 -19.45 1.85 17.44
C GLU A 5 -20.10 2.28 16.11
N ARG A 6 -19.69 1.66 15.00
CA ARG A 6 -20.11 1.99 13.64
C ARG A 6 -20.26 0.72 12.78
N PRO A 7 -21.22 -0.16 13.10
CA PRO A 7 -21.41 -1.44 12.42
C PRO A 7 -21.73 -1.30 10.92
N GLU A 8 -22.23 -0.15 10.49
CA GLU A 8 -22.50 0.19 9.09
C GLU A 8 -21.24 0.46 8.27
N THR A 9 -20.10 0.71 8.94
CA THR A 9 -18.84 0.99 8.26
C THR A 9 -18.34 -0.27 7.56
N ARG A 10 -18.22 -0.19 6.23
CA ARG A 10 -17.60 -1.25 5.43
C ARG A 10 -16.09 -1.26 5.65
N ILE A 11 -15.56 -2.41 6.04
CA ILE A 11 -14.13 -2.68 6.25
C ILE A 11 -13.63 -3.52 5.08
N VAL A 12 -12.75 -2.93 4.28
CA VAL A 12 -12.10 -3.58 3.14
C VAL A 12 -10.68 -3.94 3.53
N LEU A 13 -10.35 -5.22 3.48
CA LEU A 13 -8.97 -5.71 3.54
C LEU A 13 -8.37 -5.71 2.14
N SER A 14 -7.05 -5.67 2.08
CA SER A 14 -6.33 -5.81 0.83
C SER A 14 -5.09 -6.67 0.99
N GLU A 15 -4.74 -7.35 -0.09
CA GLU A 15 -3.57 -8.20 -0.21
C GLU A 15 -2.89 -7.90 -1.56
N PRO A 16 -1.58 -8.18 -1.71
CA PRO A 16 -0.95 -8.18 -3.01
C PRO A 16 -1.63 -9.17 -3.94
N ALA A 17 -1.87 -8.80 -5.19
CA ALA A 17 -2.61 -9.63 -6.15
C ALA A 17 -1.98 -11.01 -6.39
N ASN A 18 -0.67 -11.15 -6.23
CA ASN A 18 0.06 -12.40 -6.34
C ASN A 18 0.27 -13.12 -4.99
N ALA A 19 -0.12 -12.53 -3.87
CA ALA A 19 0.06 -13.10 -2.53
C ALA A 19 -1.25 -13.02 -1.72
N GLN A 20 -2.31 -13.64 -2.23
CA GLN A 20 -3.65 -13.61 -1.63
C GLN A 20 -3.81 -14.74 -0.61
N LEU A 21 -3.31 -14.55 0.61
CA LEU A 21 -3.41 -15.55 1.67
C LEU A 21 -4.88 -15.78 2.05
N ILE A 22 -5.59 -14.69 2.38
CA ILE A 22 -7.01 -14.72 2.77
C ILE A 22 -7.87 -15.05 1.55
N GLY A 23 -7.64 -14.34 0.43
CA GLY A 23 -8.41 -14.51 -0.80
C GLY A 23 -8.33 -15.92 -1.41
N SER A 24 -7.26 -16.67 -1.12
CA SER A 24 -7.15 -18.07 -1.58
C SER A 24 -8.09 -19.05 -0.87
N GLY A 25 -8.64 -18.69 0.29
CA GLY A 25 -9.46 -19.57 1.13
C GLY A 25 -8.71 -20.76 1.73
N LYS A 26 -7.38 -20.84 1.57
CA LYS A 26 -6.56 -21.91 2.14
C LYS A 26 -6.29 -21.61 3.62
N VAL A 27 -6.32 -22.66 4.43
CA VAL A 27 -6.05 -22.55 5.87
C VAL A 27 -4.54 -22.55 6.12
N GLN A 28 -4.09 -21.68 7.01
CA GLN A 28 -2.71 -21.69 7.49
C GLN A 28 -2.43 -22.99 8.26
N GLN A 29 -1.42 -23.75 7.84
CA GLN A 29 -0.93 -24.88 8.63
C GLN A 29 -0.26 -24.37 9.90
N ARG A 30 -0.64 -24.94 11.04
CA ARG A 30 -0.14 -24.55 12.37
C ARG A 30 0.37 -25.75 13.16
N GLY A 31 1.38 -25.51 13.99
CA GLY A 31 1.93 -26.48 14.93
C GLY A 31 1.03 -26.65 16.16
N ALA A 32 1.44 -27.54 17.06
CA ALA A 32 0.71 -27.79 18.32
C ALA A 32 0.66 -26.55 19.25
N ASP A 33 1.60 -25.63 19.09
CA ASP A 33 1.70 -24.35 19.81
C ASP A 33 0.90 -23.21 19.13
N GLY A 34 0.25 -23.48 18.00
CA GLY A 34 -0.50 -22.50 17.21
C GLY A 34 0.37 -21.57 16.35
N ALA A 35 1.69 -21.76 16.33
CA ALA A 35 2.58 -21.03 15.42
C ALA A 35 2.44 -21.56 13.98
N PRO A 36 2.72 -20.74 12.94
CA PRO A 36 2.76 -21.21 11.56
C PRO A 36 3.76 -22.37 11.41
N ALA A 37 3.30 -23.52 10.90
CA ALA A 37 4.15 -24.70 10.69
C ALA A 37 4.84 -24.72 9.32
N ALA A 38 4.35 -23.93 8.37
CA ALA A 38 4.87 -23.82 7.01
C ALA A 38 4.47 -22.47 6.40
N SER A 39 5.22 -22.04 5.37
CA SER A 39 4.81 -20.93 4.52
C SER A 39 3.47 -21.23 3.86
N HIS A 40 2.63 -20.21 3.73
CA HIS A 40 1.32 -20.29 3.16
C HIS A 40 1.43 -20.57 1.65
N PRO A 41 0.69 -21.56 1.11
CA PRO A 41 0.81 -21.98 -0.29
C PRO A 41 0.26 -20.99 -1.31
N ALA A 42 -0.22 -19.83 -0.88
CA ALA A 42 -0.67 -18.73 -1.73
C ALA A 42 0.23 -17.49 -1.65
N PHE A 43 1.34 -17.59 -0.91
CA PHE A 43 2.32 -16.52 -0.84
C PHE A 43 3.23 -16.53 -2.07
N GLU A 44 3.47 -15.35 -2.62
CA GLU A 44 4.54 -15.09 -3.59
C GLU A 44 5.24 -13.77 -3.22
N PRO A 45 6.56 -13.64 -3.44
CA PRO A 45 7.25 -12.37 -3.22
C PRO A 45 6.61 -11.21 -3.99
N HIS A 46 6.47 -10.06 -3.34
CA HIS A 46 5.80 -8.88 -3.91
C HIS A 46 6.51 -7.58 -3.50
N PRO A 47 6.33 -6.48 -4.26
CA PRO A 47 7.03 -5.22 -3.98
C PRO A 47 6.35 -4.36 -2.89
N ILE A 48 5.17 -4.74 -2.40
CA ILE A 48 4.45 -3.99 -1.35
C ILE A 48 5.06 -4.29 0.02
N GLN A 49 6.14 -3.58 0.37
CA GLN A 49 6.86 -3.81 1.62
C GLN A 49 5.98 -3.57 2.85
N GLY A 50 6.13 -4.43 3.86
CA GLY A 50 5.34 -4.38 5.10
C GLY A 50 4.00 -5.12 5.03
N TRP A 51 3.50 -5.45 3.84
CA TRP A 51 2.30 -6.27 3.68
C TRP A 51 2.65 -7.77 3.66
N THR A 52 1.64 -8.57 4.01
CA THR A 52 1.54 -9.99 3.71
C THR A 52 2.83 -10.80 3.98
N PRO A 53 3.10 -11.15 5.24
CA PRO A 53 4.09 -12.19 5.51
C PRO A 53 3.67 -13.49 4.83
N ASP A 54 4.60 -14.45 4.75
CA ASP A 54 4.35 -15.75 4.14
C ASP A 54 3.49 -16.68 5.01
N PHE A 55 2.73 -16.16 5.97
CA PHE A 55 1.80 -16.89 6.80
C PHE A 55 0.67 -15.97 7.27
N ILE A 56 -0.46 -16.53 7.71
CA ILE A 56 -1.53 -15.73 8.36
C ILE A 56 -1.20 -15.53 9.84
N PRO A 57 -0.93 -14.30 10.32
CA PRO A 57 -0.67 -14.05 11.74
C PRO A 57 -1.88 -14.40 12.63
N ASN A 58 -1.66 -14.89 13.85
CA ASN A 58 -2.76 -15.25 14.76
C ASN A 58 -3.69 -14.05 15.08
N VAL A 59 -3.11 -12.85 15.22
CA VAL A 59 -3.90 -11.62 15.44
C VAL A 59 -4.83 -11.28 14.27
N LEU A 60 -4.49 -11.70 13.04
CA LEU A 60 -5.34 -11.57 11.87
C LEU A 60 -6.33 -12.74 11.78
N GLN A 61 -5.92 -13.94 12.17
CA GLN A 61 -6.79 -15.12 12.21
C GLN A 61 -8.06 -14.87 13.03
N GLU A 62 -7.93 -14.25 14.21
CA GLU A 62 -9.08 -13.90 15.05
C GLU A 62 -10.09 -13.02 14.30
N ALA A 63 -9.61 -12.03 13.53
CA ALA A 63 -10.46 -11.15 12.73
C ALA A 63 -11.10 -11.87 11.54
N ILE A 64 -10.45 -12.90 11.00
CA ILE A 64 -11.01 -13.75 9.93
C ILE A 64 -12.11 -14.65 10.51
N ASP A 65 -11.82 -15.37 11.59
CA ASP A 65 -12.73 -16.34 12.20
C ASP A 65 -14.02 -15.67 12.70
N THR A 66 -13.89 -14.43 13.18
CA THR A 66 -15.02 -13.62 13.64
C THR A 66 -15.61 -12.69 12.56
N SER A 67 -15.15 -12.82 11.31
CA SER A 67 -15.67 -12.08 10.15
C SER A 67 -15.72 -10.55 10.36
N LEU A 68 -14.62 -9.97 10.87
CA LEU A 68 -14.56 -8.54 11.19
C LEU A 68 -14.34 -7.64 9.97
N TYR A 69 -14.24 -8.18 8.76
CA TYR A 69 -14.13 -7.45 7.49
C TYR A 69 -15.26 -7.86 6.52
N ASP A 70 -15.57 -7.01 5.55
CA ASP A 70 -16.66 -7.25 4.60
C ASP A 70 -16.18 -7.71 3.22
N GLU A 71 -14.95 -7.36 2.85
CA GLU A 71 -14.37 -7.67 1.54
C GLU A 71 -12.85 -7.77 1.62
N VAL A 72 -12.26 -8.62 0.79
CA VAL A 72 -10.83 -8.64 0.50
C VAL A 72 -10.62 -8.24 -0.95
N MET A 73 -9.87 -7.17 -1.19
CA MET A 73 -9.57 -6.67 -2.53
C MET A 73 -8.07 -6.84 -2.85
N PRO A 74 -7.71 -7.69 -3.83
CA PRO A 74 -6.32 -7.79 -4.26
C PRO A 74 -5.87 -6.54 -5.02
N ILE A 75 -4.62 -6.13 -4.84
CA ILE A 75 -4.03 -5.02 -5.56
C ILE A 75 -2.64 -5.37 -6.10
N ALA A 76 -2.38 -5.01 -7.36
CA ALA A 76 -1.09 -5.26 -7.97
C ALA A 76 -0.03 -4.31 -7.38
N GLY A 77 1.16 -4.83 -7.10
CA GLY A 77 2.29 -4.03 -6.60
C GLY A 77 2.58 -2.74 -7.40
N PRO A 78 2.57 -2.77 -8.74
CA PRO A 78 2.74 -1.57 -9.56
C PRO A 78 1.71 -0.47 -9.32
N GLU A 79 0.46 -0.81 -8.96
CA GLU A 79 -0.55 0.20 -8.62
C GLU A 79 -0.21 0.92 -7.32
N GLY A 80 0.39 0.22 -6.34
CA GLY A 80 0.87 0.85 -5.11
C GLY A 80 1.99 1.86 -5.38
N ILE A 81 2.97 1.50 -6.22
CA ILE A 81 4.06 2.40 -6.64
C ILE A 81 3.51 3.63 -7.37
N LYS A 82 2.62 3.41 -8.34
CA LYS A 82 1.97 4.47 -9.10
C LYS A 82 1.26 5.45 -8.19
N TRP A 83 0.40 4.98 -7.29
CA TRP A 83 -0.39 5.88 -6.43
C TRP A 83 0.42 6.56 -5.34
N ALA A 84 1.50 5.95 -4.84
CA ALA A 84 2.44 6.65 -3.96
C ALA A 84 3.09 7.86 -4.68
N ARG A 85 3.49 7.70 -5.95
CA ARG A 85 4.03 8.81 -6.77
C ARG A 85 2.98 9.87 -7.06
N GLU A 86 1.76 9.47 -7.42
CA GLU A 86 0.67 10.39 -7.73
C GLU A 86 0.25 11.21 -6.50
N LEU A 87 0.17 10.59 -5.32
CA LEU A 87 -0.09 11.29 -4.05
C LEU A 87 0.97 12.36 -3.77
N ALA A 88 2.25 12.04 -3.97
CA ALA A 88 3.33 13.02 -3.78
C ALA A 88 3.23 14.18 -4.78
N ARG A 89 2.97 13.89 -6.06
CA ARG A 89 2.91 14.89 -7.13
C ARG A 89 1.67 15.78 -7.10
N LYS A 90 0.52 15.23 -6.73
CA LYS A 90 -0.79 15.90 -6.85
C LYS A 90 -1.31 16.44 -5.53
N GLU A 91 -1.02 15.75 -4.43
CA GLU A 91 -1.58 16.06 -3.10
C GLU A 91 -0.49 16.48 -2.10
N GLY A 92 0.80 16.40 -2.47
CA GLY A 92 1.91 16.68 -1.56
C GLY A 92 2.06 15.66 -0.43
N ILE A 93 1.46 14.47 -0.58
CA ILE A 93 1.49 13.41 0.43
C ILE A 93 2.55 12.38 0.03
N PHE A 94 3.67 12.38 0.75
CA PHE A 94 4.79 11.50 0.46
C PHE A 94 4.75 10.22 1.31
N THR A 95 4.21 9.14 0.74
CA THR A 95 4.03 7.84 1.41
C THR A 95 4.82 6.71 0.74
N GLY A 96 5.02 5.61 1.45
CA GLY A 96 5.59 4.37 0.92
C GLY A 96 4.64 3.59 -0.01
N ILE A 97 5.13 2.46 -0.52
CA ILE A 97 4.39 1.61 -1.49
C ILE A 97 3.09 1.07 -0.88
N SER A 98 3.09 0.71 0.41
CA SER A 98 1.91 0.20 1.10
C SER A 98 0.80 1.24 1.24
N GLY A 99 1.15 2.50 1.51
CA GLY A 99 0.18 3.60 1.54
C GLY A 99 -0.40 3.90 0.17
N GLY A 100 0.45 3.91 -0.87
CA GLY A 100 0.00 3.97 -2.25
C GLY A 100 -0.96 2.83 -2.61
N ALA A 101 -0.69 1.61 -2.15
CA ALA A 101 -1.55 0.45 -2.39
C ALA A 101 -2.91 0.58 -1.70
N THR A 102 -2.97 1.01 -0.42
CA THR A 102 -4.25 1.27 0.25
C THR A 102 -5.03 2.37 -0.44
N PHE A 103 -4.36 3.44 -0.89
CA PHE A 103 -5.01 4.51 -1.64
C PHE A 103 -5.55 4.02 -2.99
N ALA A 104 -4.80 3.17 -3.70
CA ALA A 104 -5.25 2.57 -4.95
C ALA A 104 -6.55 1.77 -4.76
N VAL A 105 -6.63 0.96 -3.70
CA VAL A 105 -7.85 0.21 -3.34
C VAL A 105 -8.98 1.17 -3.00
N ALA A 106 -8.73 2.17 -2.16
CA ALA A 106 -9.73 3.18 -1.81
C ALA A 106 -10.25 3.93 -3.03
N ARG A 107 -9.39 4.22 -4.01
CA ARG A 107 -9.76 4.85 -5.28
C ARG A 107 -10.69 3.94 -6.11
N GLN A 108 -10.41 2.64 -6.18
CA GLN A 108 -11.28 1.66 -6.86
C GLN A 108 -12.64 1.50 -6.16
N VAL A 109 -12.66 1.58 -4.82
CA VAL A 109 -13.92 1.60 -4.05
C VAL A 109 -14.70 2.88 -4.36
N ALA A 110 -14.03 4.03 -4.38
CA ALA A 110 -14.65 5.32 -4.66
C ALA A 110 -15.31 5.40 -6.05
N GLU A 111 -14.73 4.77 -7.07
CA GLU A 111 -15.30 4.73 -8.44
C GLU A 111 -16.67 4.07 -8.51
N LYS A 112 -16.94 3.16 -7.58
CA LYS A 112 -18.19 2.40 -7.52
C LYS A 112 -19.12 2.91 -6.41
N ALA A 113 -18.67 3.89 -5.63
CA ALA A 113 -19.40 4.40 -4.48
C ALA A 113 -20.45 5.44 -4.92
N PRO A 114 -21.59 5.53 -4.21
CA PRO A 114 -22.56 6.60 -4.45
C PRO A 114 -21.96 7.97 -4.12
N ALA A 115 -22.48 9.01 -4.77
CA ALA A 115 -22.09 10.39 -4.49
C ALA A 115 -22.27 10.73 -3.00
N GLY A 116 -21.27 11.39 -2.41
CA GLY A 116 -21.24 11.74 -0.99
C GLY A 116 -20.70 10.65 -0.06
N ALA A 117 -20.30 9.48 -0.58
CA ALA A 117 -19.60 8.47 0.22
C ALA A 117 -18.27 9.01 0.77
N VAL A 118 -17.95 8.65 2.02
CA VAL A 118 -16.68 8.99 2.68
C VAL A 118 -15.88 7.71 2.87
N ILE A 119 -14.64 7.71 2.38
CA ILE A 119 -13.74 6.56 2.42
C ILE A 119 -12.47 6.99 3.15
N LEU A 120 -12.05 6.18 4.12
CA LEU A 120 -10.80 6.35 4.85
C LEU A 120 -9.82 5.27 4.40
N CYS A 121 -8.60 5.67 4.04
CA CYS A 121 -7.49 4.77 3.78
C CYS A 121 -6.33 5.07 4.72
N MET A 122 -5.57 4.02 5.05
CA MET A 122 -4.36 4.14 5.87
C MET A 122 -3.15 4.39 4.98
N LEU A 123 -2.28 5.32 5.39
CA LEU A 123 -0.97 5.56 4.79
C LEU A 123 0.08 5.23 5.86
N PRO A 124 0.64 3.99 5.88
CA PRO A 124 1.36 3.49 7.04
C PRO A 124 2.66 4.24 7.36
N ASP A 125 3.39 4.67 6.34
CA ASP A 125 4.70 5.32 6.49
C ASP A 125 5.00 6.37 5.42
N THR A 126 6.11 7.08 5.64
CA THR A 126 6.71 8.06 4.72
C THR A 126 7.48 7.37 3.59
N GLY A 127 7.52 8.01 2.42
CA GLY A 127 8.25 7.53 1.25
C GLY A 127 9.78 7.61 1.36
N GLU A 128 10.34 8.28 2.38
CA GLU A 128 11.79 8.52 2.50
C GLU A 128 12.62 7.22 2.56
N ARG A 129 12.02 6.17 3.13
CA ARG A 129 12.66 4.86 3.33
C ARG A 129 12.72 4.02 2.05
N TYR A 130 12.12 4.53 0.97
CA TYR A 130 11.93 3.83 -0.29
C TYR A 130 12.80 4.37 -1.42
N MET A 131 13.72 5.31 -1.13
CA MET A 131 14.62 5.93 -2.13
C MET A 131 15.48 4.93 -2.92
N SER A 132 15.79 3.77 -2.34
CA SER A 132 16.55 2.71 -3.00
C SER A 132 15.68 1.59 -3.57
N THR A 133 14.39 1.85 -3.80
CA THR A 133 13.40 0.85 -4.25
C THR A 133 12.79 1.26 -5.58
N PRO A 134 12.00 0.37 -6.24
CA PRO A 134 11.29 0.71 -7.45
C PRO A 134 10.36 1.92 -7.35
N LEU A 135 10.03 2.39 -6.15
CA LEU A 135 9.32 3.65 -5.97
C LEU A 135 10.06 4.84 -6.61
N PHE A 136 11.39 4.81 -6.65
CA PHE A 136 12.24 5.85 -7.23
C PHE A 136 12.87 5.48 -8.58
N ASP A 137 12.52 4.32 -9.16
CA ASP A 137 13.01 3.94 -10.49
C ASP A 137 12.67 5.00 -11.54
N GLY A 138 13.68 5.46 -12.27
CA GLY A 138 13.57 6.52 -13.28
C GLY A 138 13.63 7.93 -12.70
N ILE A 139 13.99 8.11 -11.43
CA ILE A 139 14.34 9.40 -10.83
C ILE A 139 15.85 9.39 -10.60
N GLU A 140 16.57 10.12 -11.44
CA GLU A 140 18.02 10.26 -11.33
C GLU A 140 18.39 11.21 -10.18
N ALA A 141 19.57 11.00 -9.60
CA ALA A 141 20.09 11.84 -8.51
C ALA A 141 20.53 13.22 -9.01
N GLU A 142 20.92 13.30 -10.28
CA GLU A 142 21.42 14.51 -10.91
C GLU A 142 20.35 15.10 -11.84
N MET A 143 20.33 16.43 -11.94
CA MET A 143 19.45 17.11 -12.89
C MET A 143 19.83 16.75 -14.32
N ASP A 144 18.83 16.47 -15.15
CA ASP A 144 19.04 16.38 -16.58
C ASP A 144 19.23 17.78 -17.21
N ALA A 145 19.48 17.82 -18.53
CA ALA A 145 19.72 19.08 -19.24
C ALA A 145 18.50 20.02 -19.22
N GLU A 146 17.29 19.47 -19.23
CA GLU A 146 16.03 20.23 -19.20
C GLU A 146 15.79 20.81 -17.81
N GLU A 147 15.91 19.99 -16.78
CA GLU A 147 15.81 20.39 -15.37
C GLU A 147 16.85 21.45 -15.02
N ALA A 148 18.08 21.29 -15.49
CA ALA A 148 19.13 22.27 -15.30
C ALA A 148 18.85 23.60 -16.03
N ALA A 149 18.23 23.55 -17.22
CA ALA A 149 17.79 24.75 -17.93
C ALA A 149 16.64 25.46 -17.20
N LEU A 150 15.66 24.70 -16.70
CA LEU A 150 14.56 25.22 -15.89
C LEU A 150 15.07 25.86 -14.60
N SER A 151 15.97 25.20 -13.88
CA SER A 151 16.62 25.74 -12.67
C SER A 151 17.34 27.06 -12.95
N ARG A 152 18.08 27.15 -14.07
CA ARG A 152 18.76 28.38 -14.49
C ARG A 152 17.86 29.47 -15.07
N SER A 153 16.60 29.16 -15.40
CA SER A 153 15.66 30.12 -15.99
C SER A 153 15.25 31.24 -15.03
N THR A 154 15.43 31.05 -13.72
CA THR A 154 15.12 32.06 -12.69
C THR A 154 16.42 32.72 -12.19
N PRO A 155 16.66 34.02 -12.46
CA PRO A 155 17.93 34.67 -12.15
C PRO A 155 18.25 34.83 -10.64
N GLY A 156 17.25 34.75 -9.76
CA GLY A 156 17.37 35.19 -8.36
C GLY A 156 17.55 34.10 -7.30
N CYS A 157 17.51 32.81 -7.66
CA CYS A 157 17.43 31.71 -6.68
C CYS A 157 18.40 30.56 -7.01
N GLN A 158 19.56 30.87 -7.58
CA GLN A 158 20.57 29.86 -7.89
C GLN A 158 21.46 29.61 -6.66
N PHE A 159 21.62 28.35 -6.27
CA PHE A 159 22.67 27.99 -5.32
C PHE A 159 24.05 28.26 -5.99
N PRO A 160 25.00 28.90 -5.30
CA PRO A 160 26.34 29.07 -5.84
C PRO A 160 26.95 27.69 -6.13
N ALA A 161 27.64 27.56 -7.26
CA ALA A 161 28.41 26.35 -7.56
C ALA A 161 29.43 26.10 -6.43
N ALA A 162 29.47 24.88 -5.92
CA ALA A 162 30.42 24.43 -4.90
C ALA A 162 31.86 24.39 -5.44
#